data_AF-A0A524HMB9-F1
#
_entry.id   AF-A0A524HMB9-F1
#
_cell.length_a   1.000
_cell.length_b   1.000
_cell.length_c   1.000
_cell.angle_alpha   90.00
_cell.angle_beta   90.00
_cell.angle_gamma   90.00
#
_symmetry.space_group_name_H-M   'P 1'
#
loop_
_entity.id
_entity.type
_entity.pdbx_description
1 polymer ?
#
loop_
_entity_poly.entity_id
_entity_poly.type
_entity_poly.pdbx_seq_one_letter_code
_entity_poly.pdbx_strand_id
1 'polypeptide(L)'
;MALLAYELYSGSRLAIDRYGAGFVTGSTWDPVAEEFGAWPLIVGTLLSSFLALLIAVPLSLGVAIYLSEFSPRWMRQPVAFLVELLAAIPSVLYGLWGI
;
A
#
# COMPACT_ATOMS: atom_id res chain seq x y z
N MET A 1 2.32 -24.72 4.40
CA MET A 1 3.09 -23.89 5.36
C MET A 1 4.55 -24.27 5.41
N ALA A 2 4.92 -25.53 5.74
CA ALA A 2 6.33 -25.95 5.79
C ALA A 2 7.10 -25.77 4.46
N LEU A 3 6.47 -26.08 3.32
CA LEU A 3 7.08 -25.87 1.99
C LEU A 3 7.28 -24.37 1.65
N LEU A 4 6.32 -23.52 2.01
CA LEU A 4 6.46 -22.07 1.83
C LEU A 4 7.59 -21.51 2.69
N ALA A 5 7.69 -21.95 3.95
CA ALA A 5 8.77 -21.53 4.84
C ALA A 5 10.14 -21.99 4.32
N TYR A 6 10.23 -23.21 3.77
CA TYR A 6 11.45 -23.74 3.17
C TYR A 6 11.88 -22.94 1.94
N GLU A 7 10.94 -22.67 1.01
CA GLU A 7 11.24 -21.86 -0.18
C GLU A 7 11.63 -20.42 0.18
N LEU A 8 10.92 -19.81 1.14
CA LEU A 8 11.24 -18.46 1.59
C LEU A 8 12.65 -18.40 2.19
N TYR A 9 13.01 -19.40 3.01
CA TYR A 9 14.33 -19.49 3.61
C TYR A 9 15.43 -19.74 2.57
N SER A 10 15.21 -20.69 1.66
CA SER A 10 16.14 -21.03 0.58
C SER A 10 16.39 -19.84 -0.34
N GLY A 11 15.32 -19.17 -0.78
CA GLY A 11 15.38 -18.02 -1.68
C GLY A 11 15.94 -16.75 -1.05
N SER A 12 15.71 -16.54 0.25
CA SER A 12 16.24 -15.35 0.96
C SER A 12 17.68 -15.50 1.46
N ARG A 13 18.23 -16.72 1.53
CA ARG A 13 19.57 -16.99 2.09
C ARG A 13 20.67 -16.15 1.42
N LEU A 14 20.63 -16.03 0.08
CA LEU A 14 21.61 -15.24 -0.68
C LEU A 14 21.62 -13.76 -0.28
N ALA A 15 20.44 -13.19 -0.06
CA ALA A 15 20.30 -11.79 0.36
C ALA A 15 20.74 -11.59 1.82
N ILE A 16 20.40 -12.53 2.70
CA ILE A 16 20.80 -12.52 4.12
C ILE A 16 22.32 -12.59 4.24
N ASP A 17 22.97 -13.49 3.49
CA ASP A 17 24.43 -13.67 3.53
C ASP A 17 25.17 -12.46 2.97
N ARG A 18 24.63 -11.79 1.95
CA ARG A 18 25.28 -10.65 1.27
C ARG A 18 25.09 -9.30 1.97
N TYR A 19 23.92 -9.06 2.56
CA TYR A 19 23.57 -7.75 3.12
C TYR A 19 23.35 -7.74 4.63
N GLY A 20 23.01 -8.89 5.23
CA GLY A 20 22.76 -9.03 6.67
C GLY A 20 21.82 -7.94 7.22
N ALA A 21 22.10 -7.46 8.43
CA ALA A 21 21.36 -6.35 9.03
C ALA A 21 21.54 -5.01 8.30
N GLY A 22 22.61 -4.87 7.51
CA GLY A 22 22.91 -3.67 6.72
C GLY A 22 21.93 -3.45 5.56
N PHE A 23 21.21 -4.48 5.13
CA PHE A 23 20.13 -4.38 4.15
C PHE A 23 19.06 -3.36 4.55
N VAL A 24 18.66 -3.36 5.83
CA VAL A 24 17.55 -2.55 6.34
C VAL A 24 17.93 -1.07 6.39
N THR A 25 19.18 -0.77 6.76
CA THR A 25 19.70 0.60 6.87
C THR A 25 20.33 1.13 5.58
N GLY A 26 20.58 0.26 4.60
CA GLY A 26 21.18 0.62 3.32
C GLY A 26 20.28 1.55 2.51
N SER A 27 20.81 2.69 2.08
CA SER A 27 20.08 3.73 1.33
C SER A 27 20.23 3.63 -0.19
N THR A 28 21.14 2.81 -0.69
CA THR A 28 21.38 2.67 -2.14
C THR A 28 20.45 1.61 -2.72
N TRP A 29 19.76 1.93 -3.80
CA TRP A 29 19.02 0.96 -4.60
C TRP A 29 19.51 1.08 -6.04
N ASP A 30 20.49 0.26 -6.41
CA ASP A 30 21.06 0.18 -7.75
C ASP A 30 20.95 -1.26 -8.28
N PRO A 31 19.91 -1.55 -9.09
CA PRO A 31 19.75 -2.86 -9.70
C PRO A 31 20.82 -3.21 -10.74
N VAL A 32 21.53 -2.22 -11.28
CA VAL A 32 22.59 -2.42 -12.29
C VAL A 32 23.90 -2.82 -11.61
N ALA A 33 24.22 -2.19 -10.48
CA ALA A 33 25.38 -2.53 -9.66
C ALA A 33 25.14 -3.71 -8.69
N GLU A 34 23.92 -4.28 -8.70
CA GLU A 34 23.46 -5.28 -7.73
C GLU A 34 23.65 -4.82 -6.27
N GLU A 35 23.34 -3.55 -5.97
CA GLU A 35 23.34 -2.98 -4.63
C GLU A 35 21.91 -2.71 -4.16
N PHE A 36 21.43 -3.49 -3.20
CA PHE A 36 20.05 -3.41 -2.73
C PHE A 36 19.97 -3.02 -1.26
N GLY A 37 19.46 -1.81 -0.99
CA GLY A 37 19.12 -1.31 0.32
C GLY A 37 17.61 -1.11 0.48
N ALA A 38 17.05 -1.56 1.60
CA ALA A 38 15.61 -1.48 1.84
C ALA A 38 15.15 -0.12 2.37
N TRP A 39 16.06 0.72 2.87
CA TRP A 39 15.70 1.97 3.52
C TRP A 39 14.84 2.90 2.65
N PRO A 40 15.16 3.13 1.36
CA PRO A 40 14.34 4.00 0.50
C PRO A 40 12.94 3.44 0.27
N LEU A 41 12.80 2.11 0.18
CA LEU A 41 11.50 1.44 -0.01
C LEU A 41 10.64 1.52 1.25
N ILE A 42 11.25 1.33 2.43
CA ILE A 42 10.57 1.45 3.73
C ILE A 42 10.07 2.89 3.90
N VAL A 43 10.96 3.87 3.77
CA VAL A 43 10.61 5.29 3.94
C VAL A 43 9.61 5.73 2.88
N GLY A 44 9.80 5.33 1.61
CA GLY A 44 8.88 5.64 0.52
C GLY A 44 7.47 5.11 0.78
N THR A 45 7.35 3.87 1.27
CA THR A 45 6.06 3.26 1.61
C THR A 45 5.41 3.95 2.80
N LEU A 46 6.17 4.22 3.87
CA LEU A 46 5.65 4.91 5.06
C LEU A 46 5.17 6.32 4.74
N LEU A 47 5.96 7.09 3.99
CA LEU A 47 5.64 8.46 3.63
C LEU A 47 4.43 8.51 2.68
N SER A 48 4.40 7.68 1.64
CA SER A 48 3.26 7.61 0.71
C SER A 48 1.98 7.18 1.42
N SER A 49 2.04 6.16 2.28
CA SER A 49 0.88 5.70 3.07
C SER A 49 0.40 6.78 4.04
N PHE A 50 1.33 7.49 4.70
CA PHE A 50 1.00 8.58 5.60
C PHE A 50 0.29 9.72 4.87
N LEU A 51 0.81 10.16 3.72
CA LEU A 51 0.18 11.20 2.90
C LEU A 51 -1.19 10.76 2.38
N ALA A 52 -1.32 9.50 1.95
CA ALA A 52 -2.59 8.94 1.52
C ALA A 52 -3.63 8.98 2.65
N LEU A 53 -3.27 8.54 3.86
CA LEU A 53 -4.16 8.61 5.02
C LEU A 53 -4.50 10.03 5.43
N LEU A 54 -3.53 10.94 5.40
CA LEU A 54 -3.72 12.35 5.76
C LEU A 54 -4.81 13.02 4.89
N ILE A 55 -4.93 12.62 3.63
CA ILE A 55 -5.92 13.15 2.70
C ILE A 55 -7.23 12.33 2.76
N ALA A 56 -7.12 11.00 2.72
CA ALA A 56 -8.27 10.12 2.63
C ALA A 56 -9.14 10.19 3.90
N VAL A 57 -8.53 10.20 5.09
CA VAL A 57 -9.27 10.20 6.37
C VAL A 57 -10.21 11.39 6.53
N PRO A 58 -9.76 12.66 6.41
CA PRO A 58 -10.66 13.81 6.57
C PRO A 58 -11.73 13.85 5.47
N LEU A 59 -11.39 13.46 4.24
CA LEU A 59 -12.34 13.41 3.13
C LEU A 59 -13.44 12.36 3.38
N SER A 60 -13.05 11.13 3.75
CA SER A 60 -13.98 10.05 4.06
C SER A 60 -14.89 10.41 5.24
N LEU A 61 -14.33 11.05 6.28
CA LEU A 61 -15.12 11.49 7.42
C LEU A 61 -16.12 12.58 7.03
N GLY A 62 -15.71 13.56 6.20
CA GLY A 62 -16.60 14.60 5.68
C GLY A 62 -17.76 14.02 4.86
N VAL A 63 -17.47 13.06 3.98
CA VAL A 63 -18.51 12.35 3.20
C VAL A 63 -19.45 11.58 4.13
N ALA A 64 -18.93 10.87 5.14
CA ALA A 64 -19.75 10.11 6.08
C ALA A 64 -20.69 11.00 6.89
N ILE A 65 -20.20 12.15 7.39
CA ILE A 65 -21.01 13.13 8.13
C ILE A 65 -22.09 13.73 7.21
N TYR A 66 -21.72 14.13 5.99
CA TYR A 66 -22.68 14.68 5.03
C TYR A 66 -23.80 13.69 4.69
N LEU A 67 -23.46 12.43 4.43
CA LEU A 67 -24.44 11.39 4.08
C LEU A 67 -25.33 10.99 5.27
N SER A 68 -24.84 11.11 6.50
CA SER A 68 -25.61 10.76 7.70
C SER A 68 -26.54 11.88 8.13
N GLU A 69 -26.06 13.13 8.18
CA GLU A 69 -26.78 14.24 8.81
C GLU A 69 -27.43 15.22 7.83
N PHE A 70 -26.85 15.41 6.64
CA PHE A 70 -27.24 16.51 5.74
C PHE A 70 -27.84 16.05 4.40
N SER A 71 -27.64 14.79 4.01
CA SER A 71 -28.00 14.29 2.68
C SER A 71 -29.51 14.07 2.51
N PRO A 72 -30.11 14.49 1.37
CA PRO A 72 -31.47 14.10 1.01
C PRO A 72 -31.65 12.58 0.93
N ARG A 73 -32.80 12.08 1.41
CA ARG A 73 -33.09 10.63 1.50
C ARG A 73 -32.84 9.85 0.21
N TRP A 74 -33.12 10.46 -0.95
CA TRP A 74 -32.96 9.82 -2.27
C TRP A 74 -31.50 9.67 -2.72
N MET A 75 -30.56 10.46 -2.15
CA MET A 75 -29.16 10.47 -2.58
C MET A 75 -28.29 9.53 -1.75
N ARG A 76 -28.68 9.26 -0.50
CA ARG A 76 -27.90 8.44 0.44
C ARG A 76 -27.58 7.04 -0.10
N GLN A 77 -28.57 6.34 -0.63
CA GLN A 77 -28.40 4.96 -1.13
C GLN A 77 -27.54 4.87 -2.41
N PRO A 78 -27.78 5.69 -3.45
CA PRO A 78 -26.91 5.69 -4.62
C PRO A 78 -25.45 5.99 -4.31
N VAL A 79 -25.18 6.99 -3.46
CA VAL A 79 -23.80 7.36 -3.13
C VAL A 79 -23.11 6.27 -2.32
N ALA A 80 -23.79 5.70 -1.32
CA ALA A 80 -23.23 4.58 -0.54
C ALA A 80 -22.90 3.39 -1.46
N PHE A 81 -23.80 3.03 -2.37
CA PHE A 81 -23.57 1.97 -3.35
C PHE A 81 -22.35 2.25 -4.25
N LEU A 82 -22.17 3.49 -4.72
CA LEU A 82 -21.00 3.86 -5.53
C LEU A 82 -19.69 3.73 -4.72
N VAL A 83 -19.69 4.11 -3.45
CA VAL A 83 -18.51 3.97 -2.57
C VAL A 83 -18.19 2.49 -2.34
N GLU A 84 -19.19 1.66 -2.07
CA GLU A 84 -19.02 0.20 -1.95
C GLU A 84 -18.50 -0.43 -3.24
N LEU A 85 -19.00 0.03 -4.40
CA LEU A 85 -18.55 -0.44 -5.69
C LEU A 85 -17.07 -0.12 -5.93
N LEU A 86 -16.62 1.09 -5.58
CA LEU A 86 -15.20 1.46 -5.66
C LEU A 86 -14.36 0.59 -4.72
N ALA A 87 -14.82 0.31 -3.50
CA ALA A 87 -14.10 -0.56 -2.57
C ALA A 87 -14.00 -2.02 -3.06
N ALA A 88 -14.94 -2.47 -3.91
CA ALA A 88 -14.95 -3.81 -4.48
C ALA A 88 -14.00 -3.98 -5.68
N ILE A 89 -13.48 -2.89 -6.25
CA ILE A 89 -12.57 -2.97 -7.42
C ILE A 89 -11.25 -3.63 -7.00
N PRO A 90 -10.81 -4.68 -7.71
CA PRO A 90 -9.50 -5.31 -7.48
C PRO A 90 -8.33 -4.32 -7.53
N SER A 91 -7.40 -4.44 -6.58
CA SER A 91 -6.21 -3.58 -6.49
C SER A 91 -5.35 -3.61 -7.76
N VAL A 92 -5.31 -4.75 -8.47
CA VAL A 92 -4.60 -4.90 -9.76
C VAL A 92 -5.12 -3.93 -10.82
N LEU A 93 -6.43 -3.67 -10.87
CA LEU A 93 -7.00 -2.74 -11.84
C LEU A 93 -6.59 -1.30 -11.55
N TYR A 94 -6.55 -0.92 -10.26
CA TYR A 94 -6.03 0.38 -9.86
C TYR A 94 -4.54 0.55 -10.20
N GLY A 95 -3.75 -0.52 -10.06
CA GLY A 95 -2.33 -0.53 -10.44
C GLY A 95 -2.12 -0.36 -11.95
N LEU A 96 -2.95 -1.02 -12.78
CA LEU A 96 -2.90 -0.91 -14.25
C LEU A 96 -3.27 0.48 -14.79
N TRP A 97 -4.04 1.27 -14.04
CA TRP A 97 -4.42 2.61 -14.46
C TRP A 97 -3.28 3.64 -14.32
N GLY A 98 -2.29 3.36 -13.47
CA GLY A 98 -1.16 4.25 -13.18
C GLY A 98 0.12 3.99 -13.98
N ILE A 99 0.11 3.03 -14.91
CA ILE A 99 1.21 2.68 -15.84
C ILE A 99 0.87 3.11 -17.26
#